data_AF-A0A920UZC7-F1
#
_entry.id   AF-A0A920UZC7-F1
#
_cell.length_a   1.000
_cell.length_b   1.000
_cell.length_c   1.000
_cell.angle_alpha   90.00
_cell.angle_beta   90.00
_cell.angle_gamma   90.00
#
_symmetry.space_group_name_H-M   'P 1'
#
loop_
_entity.id
_entity.type
_entity.pdbx_description
1 polymer ?
#
loop_
_entity_poly.entity_id
_entity_poly.type
_entity_poly.pdbx_seq_one_letter_code
_entity_poly.pdbx_strand_id
1 'polypeptide(L)'
;MTAGLEIWRAAKEAGFRASFVATGQIGIVVTGGGIPLDAIRVDYACGAVEQEVMGVKASDLVIVEGQGSLAHPGSTSTLPLMRGACPTHLILCHRAGMTTLDTVRTNSIRVPPLLDLIRLYEELAAACGSLPAAKTVGISLNTAHMSEEAAASAVEETKAQTGLLVTDPIR
;
A
#
# COMPACT_ATOMS: atom_id res chain seq x y z
N MET A 1 0.11 5.91 2.80
CA MET A 1 -0.88 6.88 3.31
C MET A 1 -1.68 7.56 2.20
N THR A 2 -1.10 8.49 1.41
CA THR A 2 -1.83 9.36 0.47
C THR A 2 -2.78 8.63 -0.48
N ALA A 3 -2.31 7.59 -1.19
CA ALA A 3 -3.16 6.81 -2.08
C ALA A 3 -4.40 6.24 -1.37
N GLY A 4 -4.24 5.75 -0.14
CA GLY A 4 -5.35 5.22 0.64
C GLY A 4 -6.34 6.30 1.08
N LEU A 5 -5.86 7.51 1.41
CA LEU A 5 -6.74 8.63 1.77
C LEU A 5 -7.59 9.08 0.57
N GLU A 6 -6.99 9.17 -0.63
CA GLU A 6 -7.73 9.55 -1.83
C GLU A 6 -8.75 8.47 -2.24
N ILE A 7 -8.39 7.18 -2.15
CA ILE A 7 -9.35 6.08 -2.37
C ILE A 7 -10.48 6.14 -1.36
N TRP A 8 -10.16 6.37 -0.08
CA TRP A 8 -11.17 6.48 0.98
C TRP A 8 -12.13 7.65 0.74
N ARG A 9 -11.59 8.81 0.38
CA ARG A 9 -12.37 10.00 0.04
C ARG A 9 -13.28 9.74 -1.16
N ALA A 10 -12.73 9.24 -2.27
CA ALA A 10 -13.49 8.95 -3.49
C ALA A 10 -14.59 7.91 -3.24
N ALA A 11 -14.32 6.87 -2.42
CA ALA A 11 -15.33 5.88 -2.06
C ALA A 11 -16.48 6.49 -1.24
N LYS A 12 -16.18 7.41 -0.31
CA LYS A 12 -17.22 8.14 0.43
C LYS A 12 -18.04 9.06 -0.47
N GLU A 13 -17.40 9.77 -1.39
CA GLU A 13 -18.08 10.61 -2.38
C GLU A 13 -19.00 9.78 -3.30
N ALA A 14 -18.61 8.54 -3.59
CA ALA A 14 -19.43 7.57 -4.32
C ALA A 14 -20.51 6.87 -3.47
N GLY A 15 -20.64 7.21 -2.17
CA GLY A 15 -21.70 6.72 -1.29
C GLY A 15 -21.42 5.39 -0.59
N PHE A 16 -20.19 4.85 -0.67
CA PHE A 16 -19.81 3.65 0.08
C PHE A 16 -19.63 3.95 1.57
N ARG A 17 -20.00 3.00 2.44
CA ARG A 17 -19.58 3.04 3.85
C ARG A 17 -18.11 2.63 3.93
N ALA A 18 -17.22 3.58 3.67
CA ALA A 18 -15.78 3.34 3.64
C ALA A 18 -15.10 3.79 4.94
N SER A 19 -14.21 2.96 5.46
CA SER A 19 -13.38 3.23 6.63
C SER A 19 -11.90 3.23 6.27
N PHE A 20 -11.12 4.11 6.90
CA PHE A 20 -9.67 4.15 6.77
C PHE A 20 -9.02 3.73 8.09
N VAL A 21 -8.22 2.67 8.06
CA VAL A 21 -7.44 2.19 9.20
C VAL A 21 -6.03 2.76 9.10
N ALA A 22 -5.73 3.74 9.95
CA ALA A 22 -4.40 4.31 10.04
C ALA A 22 -3.44 3.37 10.78
N THR A 23 -2.22 3.24 10.27
CA THR A 23 -1.23 2.27 10.73
C THR A 23 0.12 2.90 11.07
N GLY A 24 0.21 4.23 10.97
CA GLY A 24 1.36 5.02 11.39
C GLY A 24 0.93 6.30 12.12
N GLN A 25 1.89 6.91 12.81
CA GLN A 25 1.69 8.12 13.61
C GLN A 25 1.02 9.27 12.84
N ILE A 26 1.39 9.50 11.57
CA ILE A 26 0.81 10.59 10.77
C ILE A 26 -0.64 10.29 10.44
N GLY A 27 -0.95 9.06 10.01
CA GLY A 27 -2.31 8.63 9.72
C GLY A 27 -3.21 8.83 10.93
N ILE A 28 -2.75 8.42 12.13
CA ILE A 28 -3.50 8.58 13.39
C ILE A 28 -3.83 10.04 13.68
N VAL A 29 -2.88 10.96 13.49
CA VAL A 29 -3.12 12.39 13.69
C VAL A 29 -4.17 12.92 12.71
N VAL A 30 -4.15 12.45 11.46
CA VAL A 30 -5.09 12.87 10.42
C VAL A 30 -6.50 12.31 10.65
N THR A 31 -6.62 11.06 11.09
CA THR A 31 -7.91 10.36 11.19
C THR A 31 -8.49 10.32 12.60
N GLY A 32 -7.71 10.71 13.62
CA GLY A 32 -8.11 10.70 15.02
C GLY A 32 -8.06 9.33 15.70
N GLY A 33 -7.58 8.29 15.02
CA GLY A 33 -7.50 6.93 15.54
C GLY A 33 -6.76 5.97 14.61
N GLY A 34 -6.31 4.84 15.17
CA GLY A 34 -5.55 3.79 14.48
C GLY A 34 -4.45 3.21 15.36
N ILE A 35 -3.49 2.53 14.75
CA ILE A 35 -2.39 1.83 15.46
C ILE A 35 -1.02 2.29 14.98
N PRO A 36 -0.07 2.65 15.88
CA PRO A 36 1.29 2.96 15.48
C PRO A 36 2.08 1.65 15.32
N LEU A 37 1.93 0.99 14.16
CA LEU A 37 2.35 -0.40 13.98
C LEU A 37 3.85 -0.64 14.21
N ASP A 38 4.69 0.34 13.86
CA ASP A 38 6.14 0.29 14.05
C ASP A 38 6.57 0.31 15.53
N ALA A 39 5.69 0.72 16.44
CA ALA A 39 5.88 0.68 17.89
C ALA A 39 5.31 -0.59 18.55
N ILE A 40 4.66 -1.47 17.78
CA ILE A 40 4.07 -2.71 18.31
C ILE A 40 5.12 -3.82 18.32
N ARG A 41 5.22 -4.52 19.46
CA ARG A 41 6.03 -5.74 19.60
C ARG A 41 5.62 -6.77 18.53
N VAL A 42 6.61 -7.41 17.91
CA VAL A 42 6.44 -8.32 16.76
C VAL A 42 5.31 -9.33 16.95
N ASP A 43 5.27 -10.03 18.08
CA ASP A 43 4.26 -11.07 18.37
C ASP A 43 2.82 -10.55 18.36
N TYR A 44 2.61 -9.26 18.59
CA TYR A 44 1.29 -8.63 18.63
C TYR A 44 0.97 -7.81 17.38
N ALA A 45 1.91 -7.66 16.45
CA ALA A 45 1.77 -6.76 15.31
C ALA A 45 0.60 -7.17 14.39
N CYS A 46 0.46 -8.48 14.09
CA CYS A 46 -0.67 -8.98 13.31
C CYS A 46 -2.00 -8.79 14.04
N GLY A 47 -2.05 -9.11 15.34
CA GLY A 47 -3.26 -9.00 16.15
C GLY A 47 -3.72 -7.55 16.34
N ALA A 48 -2.79 -6.59 16.41
CA ALA A 48 -3.12 -5.17 16.47
C ALA A 48 -3.83 -4.71 15.19
N VAL A 49 -3.33 -5.12 14.01
CA VAL A 49 -3.97 -4.82 12.72
C VAL A 49 -5.33 -5.49 12.61
N GLU A 50 -5.43 -6.77 13.00
CA GLU A 50 -6.70 -7.52 13.02
C GLU A 50 -7.75 -6.79 13.88
N GLN A 51 -7.37 -6.35 15.07
CA GLN A 51 -8.29 -5.65 15.98
C GLN A 51 -8.89 -4.38 15.34
N GLU A 52 -8.07 -3.56 14.68
CA GLU A 52 -8.54 -2.34 14.00
C GLU A 52 -9.47 -2.67 12.82
N VAL A 53 -9.10 -3.66 12.00
CA VAL A 53 -9.93 -4.07 10.85
C VAL A 53 -11.27 -4.65 11.31
N MET A 54 -11.26 -5.48 12.36
CA MET A 54 -12.49 -6.04 12.94
C MET A 54 -13.36 -4.99 13.61
N GLY A 55 -12.77 -3.90 14.11
CA GLY A 55 -13.48 -2.73 14.65
C GLY A 55 -14.37 -2.04 13.61
N VAL A 56 -13.99 -2.09 12.33
CA VAL A 56 -14.72 -1.46 11.23
C VAL A 56 -15.42 -2.46 10.29
N LYS A 57 -15.63 -3.71 10.73
CA LYS A 57 -16.20 -4.82 9.92
C LYS A 57 -17.58 -4.56 9.29
N ALA A 58 -18.31 -3.55 9.74
CA ALA A 58 -19.60 -3.18 9.17
C ALA A 58 -19.47 -2.31 7.89
N SER A 59 -18.25 -1.86 7.56
CA SER A 59 -17.94 -1.05 6.37
C SER A 59 -18.04 -1.89 5.10
N ASP A 60 -18.48 -1.27 4.00
CA ASP A 60 -18.47 -1.89 2.67
C ASP A 60 -17.05 -1.96 2.09
N LEU A 61 -16.19 -1.00 2.46
CA LEU A 61 -14.79 -0.93 2.05
C LEU A 61 -13.92 -0.51 3.24
N VAL A 62 -12.85 -1.27 3.49
CA VAL A 62 -11.84 -0.93 4.49
C VAL A 62 -10.52 -0.67 3.78
N ILE A 63 -10.02 0.55 3.90
CA ILE A 63 -8.72 0.96 3.36
C ILE A 63 -7.72 0.91 4.51
N VAL A 64 -6.77 -0.03 4.45
CA VAL A 64 -5.70 -0.12 5.43
C VAL A 64 -4.48 0.65 4.92
N GLU A 65 -3.97 1.58 5.72
CA GLU A 65 -2.76 2.31 5.39
C GLU A 65 -1.55 1.35 5.29
N GLY A 66 -0.85 1.39 4.17
CA GLY A 66 0.39 0.63 3.99
C GLY A 66 1.58 1.22 4.77
N GLN A 67 2.44 0.36 5.31
CA GLN A 67 3.72 0.69 5.96
C GLN A 67 4.88 -0.09 5.37
N GLY A 68 6.02 0.59 5.24
CA GLY A 68 7.27 -0.02 4.81
C GLY A 68 7.23 -0.58 3.38
N SER A 69 8.19 -1.46 3.09
CA SER A 69 8.28 -2.20 1.83
C SER A 69 9.03 -3.51 2.04
N LEU A 70 8.57 -4.61 1.43
CA LEU A 70 9.29 -5.89 1.45
C LEU A 70 10.67 -5.83 0.77
N ALA A 71 10.89 -4.85 -0.11
CA ALA A 71 12.18 -4.64 -0.76
C ALA A 71 13.17 -3.87 0.14
N HIS A 72 12.70 -3.22 1.21
CA HIS A 72 13.56 -2.44 2.09
C HIS A 72 14.15 -3.31 3.21
N PRO A 73 15.48 -3.39 3.37
CA PRO A 73 16.12 -4.36 4.27
C PRO A 73 15.82 -4.10 5.77
N GLY A 74 15.51 -2.87 6.12
CA GLY A 74 15.14 -2.47 7.49
C GLY A 74 13.64 -2.43 7.75
N SER A 75 12.80 -2.92 6.84
CA SER A 75 11.34 -2.86 6.97
C SER A 75 10.77 -4.19 7.43
N THR A 76 9.86 -4.15 8.40
CA THR A 76 9.15 -5.34 8.92
C THR A 76 7.63 -5.22 8.80
N SER A 77 7.08 -4.00 8.84
CA SER A 77 5.65 -3.73 9.05
C SER A 77 4.72 -4.27 7.96
N THR A 78 5.21 -4.48 6.74
CA THR A 78 4.38 -4.91 5.61
C THR A 78 3.80 -6.32 5.80
N LEU A 79 4.55 -7.24 6.40
CA LEU A 79 4.07 -8.61 6.66
C LEU A 79 2.95 -8.67 7.71
N PRO A 80 3.08 -8.08 8.92
CA PRO A 80 1.99 -8.09 9.89
C PRO A 80 0.75 -7.32 9.40
N LEU A 81 0.92 -6.25 8.61
CA LEU A 81 -0.23 -5.61 7.93
C LEU A 81 -1.01 -6.61 7.10
N MET A 82 -0.33 -7.31 6.20
CA MET A 82 -0.94 -8.26 5.29
C MET A 82 -1.58 -9.44 6.02
N ARG A 83 -0.98 -9.91 7.12
CA ARG A 83 -1.51 -11.01 7.93
C ARG A 83 -2.71 -10.60 8.78
N GLY A 84 -2.64 -9.47 9.45
CA GLY A 84 -3.74 -9.01 10.31
C GLY A 84 -4.94 -8.49 9.50
N ALA A 85 -4.68 -7.84 8.35
CA ALA A 85 -5.76 -7.28 7.54
C ALA A 85 -6.42 -8.30 6.60
N CYS A 86 -5.75 -9.42 6.28
CA CYS A 86 -6.19 -10.40 5.28
C CYS A 86 -6.76 -9.72 4.01
N PRO A 87 -5.96 -8.90 3.30
CA PRO A 87 -6.47 -8.03 2.25
C PRO A 87 -7.05 -8.84 1.09
N THR A 88 -8.16 -8.37 0.54
CA THR A 88 -8.73 -8.91 -0.71
C THR A 88 -8.06 -8.33 -1.95
N HIS A 89 -7.66 -7.06 -1.86
CA HIS A 89 -7.04 -6.31 -2.94
C HIS A 89 -5.84 -5.51 -2.43
N LEU A 90 -4.89 -5.26 -3.33
CA LEU A 90 -3.69 -4.48 -3.08
C LEU A 90 -3.58 -3.33 -4.07
N ILE A 91 -3.01 -2.21 -3.61
CA ILE A 91 -2.58 -1.10 -4.45
C ILE A 91 -1.08 -0.94 -4.26
N LEU A 92 -0.32 -1.11 -5.34
CA LEU A 92 1.12 -0.93 -5.29
C LEU A 92 1.45 0.56 -5.38
N CYS A 93 2.14 1.10 -4.38
CA CYS A 93 2.65 2.48 -4.44
C CYS A 93 4.07 2.47 -4.98
N HIS A 94 4.36 3.29 -5.98
CA HIS A 94 5.69 3.41 -6.57
C HIS A 94 6.01 4.87 -6.95
N ARG A 95 7.29 5.27 -6.92
CA ARG A 95 7.73 6.57 -7.41
C ARG A 95 8.32 6.41 -8.80
N ALA A 96 7.76 7.13 -9.78
CA ALA A 96 8.20 7.03 -11.17
C ALA A 96 9.72 7.26 -11.29
N GLY A 97 10.38 6.44 -12.10
CA GLY A 97 11.84 6.50 -12.32
C GLY A 97 12.73 6.00 -11.17
N MET A 98 12.17 5.54 -10.05
CA MET A 98 12.96 5.06 -8.92
C MET A 98 13.50 3.63 -9.17
N THR A 99 14.81 3.52 -9.40
CA THR A 99 15.48 2.24 -9.69
C THR A 99 16.30 1.69 -8.51
N THR A 100 16.57 2.50 -7.49
CA THR A 100 17.24 2.12 -6.25
C THR A 100 16.56 2.75 -5.05
N LEU A 101 16.64 2.10 -3.88
CA LEU A 101 16.15 2.68 -2.62
C LEU A 101 17.06 3.83 -2.17
N ASP A 102 16.51 5.02 -2.04
CA ASP A 102 17.21 6.25 -1.62
C ASP A 102 17.31 6.41 -0.09
N THR A 103 16.61 5.56 0.66
CA THR A 103 16.68 5.51 2.13
C THR A 103 17.85 4.67 2.66
N VAL A 104 18.58 3.98 1.76
CA VAL A 104 19.73 3.15 2.09
C VAL A 104 20.99 3.89 1.65
N ARG A 105 21.87 4.25 2.60
CA ARG A 105 23.03 5.16 2.37
C ARG A 105 23.91 4.83 1.16
N THR A 106 23.99 3.56 0.78
CA THR A 106 24.83 3.08 -0.32
C THR A 106 24.13 3.11 -1.68
N ASN A 107 22.81 3.38 -1.75
CA ASN A 107 21.95 3.20 -2.93
C ASN A 107 22.18 1.85 -3.64
N SER A 108 22.63 0.83 -2.91
CA SER A 108 23.08 -0.44 -3.46
C SER A 108 21.94 -1.43 -3.67
N ILE A 109 20.74 -1.11 -3.18
CA ILE A 109 19.56 -1.97 -3.27
C ILE A 109 18.68 -1.49 -4.40
N ARG A 110 18.57 -2.34 -5.43
CA ARG A 110 17.73 -2.08 -6.59
C ARG A 110 16.26 -2.29 -6.25
N VAL A 111 15.41 -1.44 -6.82
CA VAL A 111 13.98 -1.71 -6.88
C VAL A 111 13.77 -2.76 -7.96
N PRO A 112 13.15 -3.92 -7.65
CA PRO A 112 12.85 -4.92 -8.66
C PRO A 112 11.85 -4.39 -9.70
N PRO A 113 11.76 -5.02 -10.88
CA PRO A 113 10.67 -4.76 -11.82
C PRO A 113 9.31 -4.84 -11.13
N LEU A 114 8.37 -3.96 -11.53
CA LEU A 114 7.08 -3.85 -10.85
C LEU A 114 6.28 -5.15 -10.87
N LEU A 115 6.33 -5.91 -11.97
CA LEU A 115 5.66 -7.21 -12.08
C LEU A 115 6.22 -8.24 -11.09
N ASP A 116 7.53 -8.21 -10.82
CA ASP A 116 8.15 -9.09 -9.84
C ASP A 116 7.74 -8.70 -8.41
N LEU A 117 7.64 -7.39 -8.12
CA LEU A 117 7.11 -6.91 -6.84
C LEU A 117 5.64 -7.31 -6.66
N ILE A 118 4.80 -7.11 -7.67
CA ILE A 118 3.38 -7.51 -7.65
C ILE A 118 3.27 -8.99 -7.32
N ARG A 119 4.03 -9.83 -8.03
CA ARG A 119 4.05 -11.28 -7.80
C ARG A 119 4.47 -11.62 -6.37
N LEU A 120 5.54 -11.00 -5.86
CA LEU A 120 5.99 -11.19 -4.48
C LEU A 120 4.90 -10.85 -3.46
N TYR A 121 4.23 -9.71 -3.63
CA TYR A 121 3.17 -9.27 -2.72
C TYR A 121 1.96 -10.22 -2.74
N GLU A 122 1.51 -10.65 -3.91
CA GLU A 122 0.39 -11.59 -4.04
C GLU A 122 0.71 -12.98 -3.49
N GLU A 123 1.91 -13.52 -3.79
CA GLU A 123 2.36 -14.81 -3.27
C GLU A 123 2.50 -14.78 -1.74
N LEU A 124 3.04 -13.70 -1.19
CA LEU A 124 3.17 -13.54 0.25
C LEU A 124 1.80 -13.37 0.94
N ALA A 125 0.83 -12.72 0.29
CA ALA A 125 -0.53 -12.58 0.80
C ALA A 125 -1.22 -13.95 0.90
N ALA A 126 -1.13 -14.74 -0.18
CA ALA A 126 -1.70 -16.08 -0.23
C ALA A 126 -0.99 -17.10 0.67
N ALA A 127 0.28 -16.85 1.04
CA ALA A 127 1.10 -17.74 1.88
C ALA A 127 1.07 -19.19 1.36
N CYS A 128 1.44 -19.38 0.09
CA CYS A 128 1.38 -20.67 -0.60
C CYS A 128 -0.02 -21.33 -0.62
N GLY A 129 -1.08 -20.52 -0.61
CA GLY A 129 -2.47 -20.99 -0.57
C GLY A 129 -3.02 -21.27 0.82
N SER A 130 -2.24 -21.02 1.88
CA SER A 130 -2.70 -21.15 3.26
C SER A 130 -3.69 -20.06 3.67
N LEU A 131 -3.65 -18.91 2.97
CA LEU A 131 -4.51 -17.75 3.20
C LEU A 131 -5.23 -17.37 1.89
N PRO A 132 -6.36 -16.63 1.98
CA PRO A 132 -7.02 -16.08 0.80
C PRO A 132 -6.03 -15.29 -0.07
N ALA A 133 -6.14 -15.48 -1.39
CA ALA A 133 -5.32 -14.73 -2.32
C ALA A 133 -5.78 -13.27 -2.41
N ALA A 134 -4.83 -12.35 -2.33
CA ALA A 134 -5.06 -10.94 -2.66
C ALA A 134 -4.63 -10.66 -4.10
N LYS A 135 -5.26 -9.68 -4.75
CA LYS A 135 -4.87 -9.23 -6.09
C LYS A 135 -4.47 -7.77 -6.13
N THR A 136 -3.37 -7.48 -6.80
CA THR A 136 -2.98 -6.10 -7.07
C THR A 136 -3.84 -5.56 -8.20
N VAL A 137 -4.72 -4.61 -7.89
CA VAL A 137 -5.71 -4.09 -8.86
C VAL A 137 -5.29 -2.77 -9.49
N GLY A 138 -4.28 -2.11 -8.93
CA GLY A 138 -3.76 -0.88 -9.48
C GLY A 138 -2.45 -0.42 -8.86
N ILE A 139 -1.87 0.59 -9.48
CA ILE A 139 -0.62 1.22 -9.08
C ILE A 139 -0.89 2.71 -8.84
N SER A 140 -0.56 3.15 -7.63
CA SER A 140 -0.44 4.57 -7.32
C SER A 140 0.97 5.02 -7.65
N LEU A 141 1.11 5.77 -8.75
CA LEU A 141 2.40 6.20 -9.27
C LEU A 141 2.66 7.65 -8.84
N ASN A 142 3.63 7.87 -7.96
CA ASN A 142 4.03 9.20 -7.55
C ASN A 142 4.90 9.85 -8.64
N THR A 143 4.35 10.91 -9.23
CA THR A 143 4.95 11.72 -10.29
C THR A 143 5.16 13.17 -9.87
N ALA A 144 5.15 13.47 -8.57
CA ALA A 144 5.20 14.85 -8.04
C ALA A 144 6.45 15.65 -8.49
N HIS A 145 7.52 14.96 -8.87
CA HIS A 145 8.79 15.54 -9.32
C HIS A 145 8.87 15.73 -10.85
N MET A 146 7.81 15.39 -11.58
CA MET A 146 7.74 15.43 -13.04
C MET A 146 6.84 16.58 -13.53
N SER A 147 7.03 17.00 -14.79
CA SER A 147 6.05 17.86 -15.48
C SER A 147 4.75 17.09 -15.74
N GLU A 148 3.69 17.80 -16.13
CA GLU A 148 2.40 17.19 -16.44
C GLU A 148 2.50 16.20 -17.61
N GLU A 149 3.22 16.58 -18.67
CA GLU A 149 3.44 15.72 -19.84
C GLU A 149 4.25 14.47 -19.47
N ALA A 150 5.33 14.64 -18.71
CA ALA A 150 6.17 13.53 -18.28
C ALA A 150 5.42 12.59 -17.31
N ALA A 151 4.58 13.13 -16.42
CA ALA A 151 3.73 12.35 -15.55
C ALA A 151 2.72 11.51 -16.34
N ALA A 152 2.04 12.12 -17.33
CA ALA A 152 1.10 11.42 -18.20
C ALA A 152 1.79 10.29 -18.99
N SER A 153 2.97 10.55 -19.54
CA SER A 153 3.78 9.51 -20.22
C SER A 153 4.17 8.38 -19.27
N ALA A 154 4.64 8.69 -18.06
CA ALA A 154 5.04 7.68 -17.08
C ALA A 154 3.88 6.78 -16.64
N VAL A 155 2.67 7.35 -16.51
CA VAL A 155 1.45 6.59 -16.21
C VAL A 155 1.11 5.62 -17.34
N GLU A 156 1.07 6.08 -18.59
CA GLU A 156 0.74 5.23 -19.74
C GLU A 156 1.81 4.16 -19.99
N GLU A 157 3.09 4.47 -19.83
CA GLU A 157 4.18 3.48 -19.92
C GLU A 157 4.04 2.39 -18.84
N THR A 158 3.79 2.79 -17.58
CA THR A 158 3.63 1.84 -16.48
C THR A 158 2.39 0.96 -16.68
N LYS A 159 1.31 1.54 -17.20
CA LYS A 159 0.07 0.82 -17.56
C LYS A 159 0.32 -0.18 -18.67
N ALA A 160 1.04 0.21 -19.73
CA ALA A 160 1.42 -0.69 -20.82
C ALA A 160 2.33 -1.82 -20.34
N GLN A 161 3.28 -1.53 -19.44
CA GLN A 161 4.20 -2.52 -18.87
C GLN A 161 3.49 -3.54 -17.97
N THR A 162 2.53 -3.10 -17.17
CA THR A 162 1.95 -3.93 -16.09
C THR A 162 0.58 -4.50 -16.43
N GLY A 163 -0.14 -3.91 -17.38
CA GLY A 163 -1.53 -4.26 -17.69
C GLY A 163 -2.54 -3.88 -16.60
N LEU A 164 -2.13 -3.11 -15.59
CA LEU A 164 -2.97 -2.69 -14.46
C LEU A 164 -3.47 -1.26 -14.62
N LEU A 165 -4.47 -0.89 -13.81
CA LEU A 165 -4.85 0.51 -13.62
C LEU A 165 -3.68 1.29 -12.99
N VAL A 166 -3.29 2.40 -13.59
CA VAL A 166 -2.22 3.26 -13.07
C VAL A 166 -2.70 4.69 -13.05
N THR A 167 -2.48 5.40 -11.95
CA THR A 167 -2.67 6.85 -11.86
C THR A 167 -1.80 7.45 -10.76
N ASP A 168 -1.56 8.76 -10.84
CA ASP A 168 -1.12 9.56 -9.70
C ASP A 168 -2.38 10.12 -9.01
N PRO A 169 -2.77 9.66 -7.80
CA PRO A 169 -4.04 10.04 -7.19
C PRO A 169 -4.09 11.50 -6.72
N ILE A 170 -2.98 12.24 -6.77
CA ILE A 170 -2.91 13.65 -6.37
C ILE A 170 -3.07 14.59 -7.57
N ARG A 171 -2.96 14.09 -8.81
CA ARG A 171 -3.09 14.87 -10.03
C ARG A 171 -4.49 14.80 -10.63
#